data_AF-A0A7J8ZKV7-F1
#
_entry.id   AF-A0A7J8ZKV7-F1
#
_cell.length_a   1.000
_cell.length_b   1.000
_cell.length_c   1.000
_cell.angle_alpha   90.00
_cell.angle_beta   90.00
_cell.angle_gamma   90.00
#
_symmetry.space_group_name_H-M   'P 1'
#
loop_
_entity.id
_entity.type
_entity.pdbx_description
1 polymer ?
#
loop_
_entity_poly.entity_id
_entity_poly.type
_entity_poly.pdbx_seq_one_letter_code
_entity_poly.pdbx_strand_id
1 'polypeptide(L)'
;MKIKLSQELIVQSGKTIDGRRENVRIAYGCSITLQFVYNVIIHNTHVHHVVESHGGLIRDSKDHSGFRMVGDGDGFIHVVNNDYTHWKMYVIGSSTHHTISSQVNRFIAPNEPFAKKITHRIYVPESKWKNWVWRSEGDLFMNGAFFRTSGPSSSSQFTFNKKNMSETKPGTFVGRLTHFAGALSWK
;
A
#
# COMPACT_ATOMS: atom_id res chain seq x y z
N MET A 1 18.19 15.17 -4.85
CA MET A 1 17.23 16.28 -4.64
C MET A 1 16.35 16.03 -3.40
N LYS A 2 16.26 16.97 -2.46
CA LYS A 2 15.34 16.89 -1.30
C LYS A 2 14.21 17.90 -1.46
N ILE A 3 12.98 17.41 -1.47
CA ILE A 3 11.74 18.18 -1.64
C ILE A 3 10.97 18.14 -0.33
N LYS A 4 10.71 19.31 0.26
CA LYS A 4 9.81 19.45 1.41
C LYS A 4 8.51 20.05 0.90
N LEU A 5 7.44 19.27 0.92
CA LEU A 5 6.12 19.75 0.52
C LEU A 5 5.47 20.53 1.68
N SER A 6 5.01 21.75 1.40
CA SER A 6 4.29 22.57 2.39
C SER A 6 2.83 22.13 2.57
N GLN A 7 2.27 21.48 1.55
CA GLN A 7 0.91 20.91 1.48
C GLN A 7 0.96 19.64 0.60
N GLU A 8 -0.10 18.84 0.58
CA GLU A 8 -0.15 17.62 -0.24
C GLU A 8 0.06 17.90 -1.73
N LEU A 9 0.82 17.03 -2.41
CA LEU A 9 0.97 17.04 -3.86
C LEU A 9 -0.14 16.20 -4.51
N ILE A 10 -1.14 16.85 -5.09
CA ILE A 10 -2.19 16.16 -5.87
C ILE A 10 -1.66 15.81 -7.25
N VAL A 11 -1.71 14.52 -7.59
CA VAL A 11 -1.31 14.04 -8.92
C VAL A 11 -2.56 13.76 -9.75
N GLN A 12 -2.59 14.29 -10.97
CA GLN A 12 -3.67 14.08 -11.95
C GLN A 12 -3.53 12.73 -12.68
N SER A 13 -4.59 12.30 -13.36
CA SER A 13 -4.55 11.10 -14.22
C SER A 13 -3.51 11.22 -15.34
N GLY A 14 -2.99 10.07 -15.80
CA GLY A 14 -2.05 9.98 -16.91
C GLY A 14 -0.69 10.63 -16.63
N LYS A 15 -0.19 10.51 -15.39
CA LYS A 15 1.09 11.11 -14.96
C LYS A 15 2.11 10.04 -14.61
N THR A 16 3.38 10.35 -14.85
CA THR A 16 4.52 9.58 -14.36
C THR A 16 5.43 10.50 -13.55
N ILE A 17 5.69 10.13 -12.30
CA ILE A 17 6.74 10.72 -11.45
C ILE A 17 7.89 9.73 -11.44
N ASP A 18 9.01 10.12 -12.04
CA ASP A 18 10.17 9.26 -12.23
C ASP A 18 11.40 9.91 -11.58
N GLY A 19 11.84 9.32 -10.47
CA GLY A 19 13.05 9.74 -9.78
C GLY A 19 14.32 9.05 -10.29
N ARG A 20 14.31 8.35 -11.43
CA ARG A 20 15.53 7.70 -11.96
C ARG A 20 16.62 8.73 -12.22
N ARG A 21 17.87 8.29 -12.08
CA ARG A 21 19.11 9.08 -12.26
C ARG A 21 19.36 10.16 -11.22
N GLU A 22 18.45 10.33 -10.26
CA GLU A 22 18.59 11.30 -9.17
C GLU A 22 18.15 10.68 -7.84
N ASN A 23 18.74 11.13 -6.74
CA ASN A 23 18.27 10.73 -5.41
C ASN A 23 17.13 11.66 -4.98
N VAL A 24 15.92 11.42 -5.50
CA VAL A 24 14.73 12.24 -5.23
C VAL A 24 14.07 11.80 -3.92
N ARG A 25 13.98 12.72 -2.95
CA ARG A 25 13.39 12.48 -1.63
C ARG A 25 12.30 13.50 -1.32
N ILE A 26 11.08 13.05 -1.08
CA ILE A 26 9.98 13.86 -0.53
C ILE A 26 9.92 13.59 0.97
N ALA A 27 10.26 14.59 1.79
CA ALA A 27 10.42 14.36 3.23
C ALA A 27 10.26 15.60 4.10
N TYR A 28 9.94 15.37 5.38
CA TYR A 28 9.82 16.38 6.44
C TYR A 28 8.73 17.43 6.20
N GLY A 29 7.72 17.07 5.42
CA GLY A 29 6.55 17.87 5.06
C GLY A 29 5.40 16.95 4.66
N CYS A 30 4.46 17.43 3.85
CA CYS A 30 3.33 16.62 3.38
C CYS A 30 3.77 15.56 2.35
N SER A 31 2.82 14.71 1.94
CA SER A 31 3.04 13.60 1.00
C SER A 31 2.35 13.82 -0.35
N ILE A 32 2.41 12.79 -1.19
CA ILE A 32 1.67 12.69 -2.46
C ILE A 32 0.27 12.15 -2.18
N THR A 33 -0.74 12.77 -2.79
CA THR A 33 -2.13 12.33 -2.75
C THR A 33 -2.60 11.94 -4.16
N LEU A 34 -3.15 10.74 -4.28
CA LEU A 34 -3.84 10.25 -5.47
C LEU A 34 -5.32 10.15 -5.13
N GLN A 35 -6.19 10.94 -5.77
CA GLN A 35 -7.62 10.91 -5.50
C GLN A 35 -8.42 11.05 -6.79
N PHE A 36 -9.38 10.15 -7.02
CA PHE A 36 -10.23 10.12 -8.23
C PHE A 36 -9.44 10.15 -9.55
N VAL A 37 -8.21 9.61 -9.55
CA VAL A 37 -7.31 9.58 -10.71
C VAL A 37 -6.94 8.16 -11.09
N TYR A 38 -6.58 7.98 -12.35
CA TYR A 38 -6.20 6.70 -12.94
C TYR A 38 -4.94 6.86 -13.81
N ASN A 39 -4.25 5.75 -14.07
CA ASN A 39 -3.02 5.70 -14.88
C ASN A 39 -1.91 6.63 -14.33
N VAL A 40 -1.52 6.41 -13.07
CA VAL A 40 -0.40 7.12 -12.43
C VAL A 40 0.74 6.14 -12.14
N ILE A 41 1.96 6.49 -12.57
CA ILE A 41 3.18 5.75 -12.23
C ILE A 41 4.03 6.62 -11.31
N ILE A 42 4.37 6.13 -10.13
CA ILE A 42 5.35 6.77 -9.24
C ILE A 42 6.50 5.78 -9.08
N HIS A 43 7.67 6.15 -9.55
CA HIS A 43 8.82 5.27 -9.62
C HIS A 43 10.09 5.96 -9.11
N ASN A 44 10.98 5.18 -8.50
CA ASN A 44 12.30 5.59 -8.05
C ASN A 44 12.33 6.84 -7.14
N THR A 45 11.30 7.04 -6.32
CA THR A 45 11.16 8.19 -5.41
C THR A 45 11.15 7.72 -3.96
N HIS A 46 11.92 8.37 -3.09
CA HIS A 46 11.87 8.12 -1.65
C HIS A 46 10.87 9.05 -0.97
N VAL A 47 9.88 8.49 -0.27
CA VAL A 47 8.94 9.28 0.56
C VAL A 47 9.10 8.84 2.01
N HIS A 48 9.46 9.77 2.91
CA HIS A 48 9.71 9.44 4.32
C HIS A 48 9.54 10.64 5.24
N HIS A 49 9.34 10.38 6.54
CA HIS A 49 9.17 11.45 7.56
C HIS A 49 8.08 12.45 7.13
N VAL A 50 6.93 11.91 6.70
CA VAL A 50 5.75 12.71 6.38
C VAL A 50 5.19 13.28 7.68
N VAL A 51 4.82 14.56 7.66
CA VAL A 51 4.26 15.28 8.81
C VAL A 51 2.92 15.89 8.40
N GLU A 52 1.95 15.86 9.31
CA GLU A 52 0.67 16.52 9.15
C GLU A 52 0.87 18.03 8.96
N SER A 53 0.18 18.64 7.98
CA SER A 53 0.03 20.09 7.90
C SER A 53 -1.38 20.48 8.30
N HIS A 54 -1.56 21.73 8.70
CA HIS A 54 -2.89 22.34 8.74
C HIS A 54 -3.52 22.15 7.35
N GLY A 55 -4.64 21.42 7.29
CA GLY A 55 -5.38 21.22 6.05
C GLY A 55 -5.80 22.54 5.42
N GLY A 56 -6.32 22.49 4.19
CA GLY A 56 -6.78 23.68 3.48
C GLY A 56 -7.55 23.30 2.22
N LEU A 57 -8.11 24.30 1.53
CA LEU A 57 -8.68 24.08 0.20
C LEU A 57 -7.55 23.72 -0.76
N ILE A 58 -7.64 22.51 -1.33
CA ILE A 58 -6.73 22.08 -2.38
C ILE A 58 -7.51 22.03 -3.70
N ARG A 59 -6.95 22.68 -4.71
CA ARG A 59 -7.51 22.78 -6.07
C ARG A 59 -6.91 21.71 -6.97
N ASP A 60 -7.76 20.87 -7.53
CA ASP A 60 -7.41 19.74 -8.39
C ASP A 60 -7.86 19.94 -9.84
N SER A 61 -8.70 20.94 -10.15
CA SER A 61 -9.03 21.31 -11.54
C SER A 61 -9.31 22.82 -11.68
N LYS A 62 -9.57 23.27 -12.92
CA LYS A 62 -9.98 24.66 -13.19
C LYS A 62 -11.29 25.04 -12.48
N ASP A 63 -12.11 24.08 -12.11
CA ASP A 63 -13.45 24.36 -11.58
C ASP A 63 -13.70 23.71 -10.21
N HIS A 64 -12.69 23.04 -9.62
CA HIS A 64 -12.86 22.26 -8.39
C HIS A 64 -11.78 22.53 -7.33
N SER A 65 -12.21 22.68 -6.07
CA SER A 65 -11.36 22.83 -4.88
C SER A 65 -12.06 22.23 -3.66
N GLY A 66 -11.38 21.33 -2.94
CA GLY A 66 -11.98 20.55 -1.85
C GLY A 66 -11.27 20.70 -0.50
N PHE A 67 -12.05 20.68 0.60
CA PHE A 67 -11.57 20.59 1.99
C PHE A 67 -11.47 19.12 2.42
N ARG A 68 -10.42 18.73 3.16
CA ARG A 68 -10.04 17.31 3.34
C ARG A 68 -10.43 16.74 4.73
N MET A 69 -11.16 15.61 4.76
CA MET A 69 -11.41 14.68 5.88
C MET A 69 -11.58 13.23 5.34
N VAL A 70 -11.67 12.22 6.24
CA VAL A 70 -11.70 10.73 6.07
C VAL A 70 -11.97 10.18 4.66
N GLY A 71 -11.05 9.31 4.21
CA GLY A 71 -10.97 8.78 2.85
C GLY A 71 -11.90 7.64 2.47
N ASP A 72 -12.31 7.76 1.20
CA ASP A 72 -12.83 6.88 0.14
C ASP A 72 -13.11 5.38 0.39
N GLY A 73 -14.24 4.94 -0.20
CA GLY A 73 -14.86 3.61 -0.12
C GLY A 73 -14.27 2.53 -1.04
N ASP A 74 -15.11 1.57 -1.43
CA ASP A 74 -14.76 0.24 -1.93
C ASP A 74 -13.72 0.19 -3.06
N GLY A 75 -12.62 -0.54 -2.85
CA GLY A 75 -11.53 -0.72 -3.81
C GLY A 75 -10.88 -2.10 -3.76
N PHE A 76 -10.21 -2.50 -4.84
CA PHE A 76 -9.49 -3.78 -4.94
C PHE A 76 -7.98 -3.56 -4.87
N ILE A 77 -7.31 -4.26 -3.95
CA ILE A 77 -5.87 -4.18 -3.73
C ILE A 77 -5.27 -5.57 -3.90
N HIS A 78 -4.29 -5.69 -4.81
CA HIS A 78 -3.49 -6.91 -4.96
C HIS A 78 -2.07 -6.65 -4.46
N VAL A 79 -1.71 -7.31 -3.36
CA VAL A 79 -0.40 -7.26 -2.72
C VAL A 79 0.36 -8.52 -3.11
N VAL A 80 1.42 -8.40 -3.91
CA VAL A 80 2.13 -9.57 -4.46
C VAL A 80 3.65 -9.42 -4.44
N ASN A 81 4.36 -10.49 -4.07
CA ASN A 81 5.84 -10.59 -4.09
C ASN A 81 6.59 -9.53 -3.25
N ASN A 82 6.03 -9.07 -2.13
CA ASN A 82 6.65 -8.10 -1.23
C ASN A 82 7.31 -8.77 -0.02
N ASP A 83 8.46 -8.25 0.42
CA ASP A 83 9.15 -8.66 1.65
C ASP A 83 8.89 -7.63 2.75
N TYR A 84 8.11 -8.02 3.76
CA TYR A 84 7.75 -7.19 4.89
C TYR A 84 8.52 -7.58 6.13
N THR A 85 9.22 -6.62 6.71
CA THR A 85 9.98 -6.77 7.94
C THR A 85 9.75 -5.58 8.86
N HIS A 86 9.94 -5.76 10.18
CA HIS A 86 10.03 -4.68 11.17
C HIS A 86 8.81 -3.72 11.26
N TRP A 87 7.60 -4.15 10.94
CA TRP A 87 6.41 -3.30 11.15
C TRP A 87 6.17 -3.04 12.65
N LYS A 88 5.65 -1.86 13.01
CA LYS A 88 5.43 -1.53 14.43
C LYS A 88 4.01 -1.78 14.93
N MET A 89 3.02 -1.86 14.03
CA MET A 89 1.62 -2.09 14.40
C MET A 89 0.97 -3.16 13.52
N TYR A 90 0.94 -2.94 12.21
CA TYR A 90 0.40 -3.87 11.20
C TYR A 90 1.03 -3.57 9.84
N VAL A 91 0.78 -4.42 8.85
CA VAL A 91 1.28 -4.25 7.47
C VAL A 91 0.17 -3.78 6.53
N ILE A 92 -0.99 -4.42 6.60
CA ILE A 92 -2.13 -4.19 5.72
C ILE A 92 -3.30 -3.70 6.57
N GLY A 93 -3.84 -2.52 6.28
CA GLY A 93 -4.97 -1.99 7.02
C GLY A 93 -5.92 -1.13 6.20
N SER A 94 -7.17 -1.06 6.65
CA SER A 94 -8.21 -0.23 6.05
C SER A 94 -9.29 0.13 7.08
N SER A 95 -9.85 1.32 6.96
CA SER A 95 -11.06 1.78 7.66
C SER A 95 -12.35 1.63 6.85
N THR A 96 -12.25 1.34 5.54
CA THR A 96 -13.38 1.19 4.61
C THR A 96 -13.35 -0.17 3.88
N HIS A 97 -14.47 -0.54 3.22
CA HIS A 97 -14.69 -1.88 2.65
C HIS A 97 -13.88 -2.15 1.38
N HIS A 98 -12.59 -2.46 1.56
CA HIS A 98 -11.71 -2.88 0.47
C HIS A 98 -11.67 -4.41 0.33
N THR A 99 -11.54 -4.87 -0.91
CA THR A 99 -11.13 -6.24 -1.24
C THR A 99 -9.62 -6.28 -1.31
N ILE A 100 -8.99 -7.16 -0.52
CA ILE A 100 -7.53 -7.33 -0.48
C ILE A 100 -7.17 -8.77 -0.84
N SER A 101 -6.33 -8.91 -1.86
CA SER A 101 -5.65 -10.16 -2.20
C SER A 101 -4.18 -10.04 -1.81
N SER A 102 -3.72 -10.85 -0.87
CA SER A 102 -2.29 -11.02 -0.55
C SER A 102 -1.83 -12.32 -1.19
N GLN A 103 -0.87 -12.24 -2.11
CA GLN A 103 -0.34 -13.40 -2.81
C GLN A 103 1.18 -13.44 -2.76
N VAL A 104 1.73 -14.55 -2.26
CA VAL A 104 3.16 -14.82 -2.30
C VAL A 104 4.03 -13.66 -1.79
N ASN A 105 3.67 -13.10 -0.66
CA ASN A 105 4.49 -12.16 0.09
C ASN A 105 5.26 -12.92 1.17
N ARG A 106 6.29 -12.27 1.72
CA ARG A 106 7.02 -12.75 2.88
C ARG A 106 6.79 -11.78 4.03
N PHE A 107 6.38 -12.29 5.18
CA PHE A 107 6.12 -11.50 6.38
C PHE A 107 6.94 -12.03 7.54
N ILE A 108 7.91 -11.25 8.00
CA ILE A 108 8.72 -11.55 9.18
C ILE A 108 8.27 -10.66 10.32
N ALA A 109 7.55 -11.24 11.28
CA ALA A 109 7.08 -10.46 12.41
C ALA A 109 8.25 -9.91 13.23
N PRO A 110 8.12 -8.70 13.80
CA PRO A 110 8.98 -8.22 14.88
C PRO A 110 8.97 -9.16 16.08
N ASN A 111 9.93 -9.02 16.99
CA ASN A 111 10.00 -9.84 18.21
C ASN A 111 8.91 -9.46 19.21
N GLU A 112 8.39 -8.24 19.11
CA GLU A 112 7.33 -7.71 19.93
C GLU A 112 6.04 -8.57 19.83
N PRO A 113 5.49 -9.07 20.95
CA PRO A 113 4.39 -10.04 20.93
C PRO A 113 3.07 -9.46 20.42
N PHE A 114 2.87 -8.15 20.53
CA PHE A 114 1.68 -7.46 20.03
C PHE A 114 1.70 -7.21 18.52
N ALA A 115 2.85 -7.36 17.86
CA ALA A 115 3.06 -7.03 16.45
C ALA A 115 3.08 -8.27 15.55
N LYS A 116 2.26 -9.29 15.82
CA LYS A 116 2.22 -10.54 15.02
C LYS A 116 1.17 -10.55 13.91
N LYS A 117 0.10 -9.78 14.08
CA LYS A 117 -1.01 -9.73 13.13
C LYS A 117 -0.69 -8.79 11.96
N ILE A 118 -0.71 -9.33 10.75
CA ILE A 118 -0.41 -8.58 9.52
C ILE A 118 -1.53 -7.57 9.20
N THR A 119 -2.77 -7.95 9.48
CA THR A 119 -3.97 -7.23 9.04
C THR A 119 -4.62 -6.42 10.16
N HIS A 120 -5.01 -5.17 9.89
CA HIS A 120 -5.75 -4.32 10.83
C HIS A 120 -6.97 -3.65 10.19
N ARG A 121 -8.17 -3.92 10.73
CA ARG A 121 -9.39 -3.22 10.31
C ARG A 121 -9.63 -2.09 11.29
N ILE A 122 -9.49 -0.86 10.81
CA ILE A 122 -9.32 0.33 11.64
C ILE A 122 -10.68 0.93 11.93
N TYR A 123 -10.99 1.16 13.21
CA TYR A 123 -12.24 1.81 13.67
C TYR A 123 -13.55 1.11 13.22
N VAL A 124 -13.48 -0.17 12.83
CA VAL A 124 -14.65 -0.93 12.37
C VAL A 124 -14.84 -2.19 13.21
N PRO A 125 -16.05 -2.47 13.72
CA PRO A 125 -16.31 -3.69 14.48
C PRO A 125 -16.30 -4.93 13.58
N GLU A 126 -15.99 -6.09 14.17
CA GLU A 126 -15.93 -7.37 13.46
C GLU A 126 -17.22 -7.77 12.75
N SER A 127 -18.37 -7.40 13.32
CA SER A 127 -19.67 -7.62 12.69
C SER A 127 -19.77 -7.03 11.28
N LYS A 128 -19.06 -5.92 11.02
CA LYS A 128 -19.01 -5.27 9.71
C LYS A 128 -17.89 -5.83 8.84
N TRP A 129 -16.64 -5.83 9.33
CA TRP A 129 -15.50 -6.16 8.47
C TRP A 129 -15.36 -7.65 8.16
N LYS A 130 -16.03 -8.56 8.90
CA LYS A 130 -16.00 -10.00 8.60
C LYS A 130 -16.49 -10.34 7.19
N ASN A 131 -17.30 -9.47 6.60
CA ASN A 131 -17.83 -9.63 5.24
C ASN A 131 -16.87 -9.09 4.17
N TRP A 132 -15.84 -8.33 4.55
CA TRP A 132 -14.85 -7.78 3.63
C TRP A 132 -13.95 -8.88 3.11
N VAL A 133 -13.68 -8.88 1.81
CA VAL A 133 -12.94 -9.96 1.15
C VAL A 133 -11.44 -9.75 1.31
N TRP A 134 -10.83 -10.34 2.34
CA TRP A 134 -9.38 -10.26 2.59
C TRP A 134 -8.81 -11.67 2.55
N ARG A 135 -7.98 -11.96 1.56
CA ARG A 135 -7.41 -13.29 1.31
C ARG A 135 -5.88 -13.25 1.34
N SER A 136 -5.32 -14.40 1.72
CA SER A 136 -3.89 -14.67 1.70
C SER A 136 -3.69 -16.02 1.01
N GLU A 137 -2.79 -16.07 0.02
CA GLU A 137 -2.52 -17.26 -0.79
C GLU A 137 -1.01 -17.37 -1.06
N GLY A 138 -0.40 -18.49 -0.69
CA GLY A 138 1.03 -18.73 -0.93
C GLY A 138 2.00 -17.80 -0.16
N ASP A 139 1.49 -16.99 0.78
CA ASP A 139 2.31 -16.12 1.63
C ASP A 139 3.18 -16.95 2.60
N LEU A 140 4.40 -16.47 2.84
CA LEU A 140 5.34 -17.04 3.80
C LEU A 140 5.31 -16.23 5.11
N PHE A 141 4.85 -16.87 6.19
CA PHE A 141 4.82 -16.27 7.52
C PHE A 141 6.00 -16.74 8.38
N MET A 142 6.67 -15.80 9.04
CA MET A 142 7.82 -16.07 9.91
C MET A 142 7.69 -15.33 11.24
N ASN A 143 8.36 -15.85 12.28
CA ASN A 143 8.36 -15.30 13.64
C ASN A 143 6.94 -15.12 14.24
N GLY A 144 6.02 -16.04 13.94
CA GLY A 144 4.63 -15.99 14.44
C GLY A 144 3.74 -14.98 13.72
N ALA A 145 4.15 -14.43 12.57
CA ALA A 145 3.28 -13.62 11.73
C ALA A 145 2.01 -14.41 11.34
N PHE A 146 0.88 -13.73 11.26
CA PHE A 146 -0.34 -14.34 10.72
C PHE A 146 -1.25 -13.34 10.02
N PHE A 147 -1.94 -13.82 9.00
CA PHE A 147 -2.94 -13.06 8.25
C PHE A 147 -4.34 -13.49 8.70
N ARG A 148 -5.17 -12.53 9.14
CA ARG A 148 -6.57 -12.83 9.49
C ARG A 148 -7.44 -12.61 8.26
N THR A 149 -7.85 -13.68 7.59
CA THR A 149 -8.73 -13.62 6.40
C THR A 149 -10.17 -13.29 6.76
N SER A 150 -10.93 -12.75 5.80
CA SER A 150 -12.36 -12.46 5.95
C SER A 150 -13.09 -12.54 4.60
N GLY A 151 -14.43 -12.52 4.64
CA GLY A 151 -15.29 -12.60 3.47
C GLY A 151 -15.81 -14.01 3.17
N PRO A 152 -16.80 -14.13 2.27
CA PRO A 152 -17.47 -15.39 1.94
C PRO A 152 -16.50 -16.44 1.37
N SER A 153 -16.63 -17.70 1.80
CA SER A 153 -15.74 -18.82 1.45
C SER A 153 -15.63 -19.10 -0.05
N SER A 154 -16.67 -18.78 -0.85
CA SER A 154 -16.61 -18.79 -2.31
C SER A 154 -16.72 -17.36 -2.86
N SER A 155 -15.59 -16.74 -3.16
CA SER A 155 -15.57 -15.45 -3.85
C SER A 155 -15.10 -15.66 -5.29
N SER A 156 -16.04 -15.69 -6.23
CA SER A 156 -15.80 -15.68 -7.69
C SER A 156 -15.01 -14.45 -8.17
N GLN A 157 -14.81 -13.45 -7.31
CA GLN A 157 -14.06 -12.23 -7.58
C GLN A 157 -12.53 -12.43 -7.70
N PHE A 158 -11.96 -13.57 -7.26
CA PHE A 158 -10.52 -13.86 -7.45
C PHE A 158 -10.21 -14.69 -8.69
N THR A 159 -11.13 -14.75 -9.66
CA THR A 159 -10.82 -15.33 -10.97
C THR A 159 -9.98 -14.34 -11.76
N PHE A 160 -8.73 -14.14 -11.33
CA PHE A 160 -7.78 -13.37 -12.10
C PHE A 160 -7.57 -14.06 -13.44
N ASN A 161 -7.65 -13.29 -14.52
CA ASN A 161 -7.26 -13.79 -15.82
C ASN A 161 -5.77 -14.15 -15.73
N LYS A 162 -5.41 -15.43 -15.85
CA LYS A 162 -4.01 -15.91 -15.75
C LYS A 162 -3.05 -15.14 -16.65
N LYS A 163 -3.55 -14.49 -17.72
CA LYS A 163 -2.79 -13.61 -18.62
C LYS A 163 -2.30 -12.29 -17.98
N ASN A 164 -2.93 -11.84 -16.90
CA ASN A 164 -2.61 -10.58 -16.21
C ASN A 164 -1.78 -10.79 -14.93
N MET A 165 -1.41 -12.03 -14.62
CA MET A 165 -0.61 -12.38 -13.45
C MET A 165 0.76 -12.84 -13.90
N SER A 166 1.81 -12.21 -13.37
CA SER A 166 3.17 -12.76 -13.48
C SER A 166 3.22 -14.14 -12.82
N GLU A 167 4.02 -15.06 -13.38
CA GLU A 167 4.27 -16.36 -12.74
C GLU A 167 4.68 -16.16 -11.28
N THR A 168 3.84 -16.64 -10.38
CA THR A 168 4.09 -16.51 -8.94
C THR A 168 5.17 -17.51 -8.55
N LYS A 169 6.32 -17.00 -8.10
CA LYS A 169 7.35 -17.83 -7.48
C LYS A 169 6.92 -18.20 -6.06
N PRO A 170 7.51 -19.19 -5.37
CA PRO A 170 7.18 -19.45 -3.97
C PRO A 170 7.57 -18.28 -3.06
N GLY A 171 6.87 -18.11 -1.92
CA GLY A 171 7.16 -17.06 -0.93
C GLY A 171 8.60 -17.05 -0.39
N THR A 172 9.30 -18.18 -0.46
CA THR A 172 10.72 -18.31 -0.13
C THR A 172 11.65 -17.57 -1.09
N PHE A 173 11.21 -17.29 -2.31
CA PHE A 173 11.99 -16.57 -3.33
C PHE A 173 11.87 -15.04 -3.22
N VAL A 174 10.90 -14.56 -2.41
CA VAL A 174 10.60 -13.13 -2.26
C VAL A 174 11.83 -12.32 -1.86
N GLY A 175 12.65 -12.82 -0.92
CA GLY A 175 13.88 -12.11 -0.52
C GLY A 175 14.88 -11.91 -1.66
N ARG A 176 14.87 -12.76 -2.69
CA ARG A 176 15.67 -12.57 -3.91
C ARG A 176 14.98 -11.62 -4.90
N LEU A 177 13.64 -11.67 -5.00
CA LEU A 177 12.86 -10.76 -5.85
C LEU A 177 12.97 -9.31 -5.39
N THR A 178 13.03 -9.08 -4.07
CA THR A 178 13.11 -7.75 -3.46
C THR A 178 14.54 -7.31 -3.15
N HIS A 179 15.56 -8.07 -3.57
CA HIS A 179 16.96 -7.75 -3.29
C HIS A 179 17.39 -6.38 -3.81
N PHE A 180 16.83 -5.96 -4.94
CA PHE A 180 17.07 -4.64 -5.55
C PHE A 180 15.96 -3.62 -5.22
N ALA A 181 15.13 -3.89 -4.21
CA ALA A 181 14.11 -2.94 -3.77
C ALA A 181 14.75 -1.67 -3.21
N GLY A 182 14.08 -0.53 -3.45
CA GLY A 182 14.61 0.80 -3.16
C GLY A 182 14.84 1.60 -4.44
N ALA A 183 15.30 2.84 -4.30
CA ALA A 183 15.69 3.60 -5.48
C ALA A 183 16.98 3.03 -6.07
N LEU A 184 17.01 2.95 -7.39
CA LEU A 184 18.19 2.64 -8.18
C LEU A 184 19.30 3.63 -7.81
N SER A 185 20.44 3.07 -7.40
CA SER A 185 21.65 3.85 -7.22
C SER A 185 22.12 4.36 -8.57
N TRP A 186 22.41 5.65 -8.64
CA TRP A 186 23.15 6.24 -9.73
C TRP A 186 24.64 6.21 -9.35
N LYS A 187 25.50 5.88 -10.31
CA LYS A 187 26.95 6.01 -10.22
C LYS A 187 27.36 7.29 -10.94
#